data_AF-A0AA50QR69-F1
#
_entry.id   AF-A0AA50QR69-F1
#
_cell.length_a   1.000
_cell.length_b   1.000
_cell.length_c   1.000
_cell.angle_alpha   90.00
_cell.angle_beta   90.00
_cell.angle_gamma   90.00
#
_symmetry.space_group_name_H-M   'P 1'
#
loop_
_entity.id
_entity.type
_entity.pdbx_description
1 polymer ?
#
loop_
_entity_poly.entity_id
_entity_poly.type
_entity_poly.pdbx_seq_one_letter_code
_entity_poly.pdbx_strand_id
1 'polypeptide(L)'
;FTAQKFLKDCGNDIIPNILEAMVRGDLEILKDWCYEGVFNILATPIKQCKQLGYRLDSKILDIENIELVMGKMMDQGPVLVLTFQSQQIMCVRDGKNNV
;
A
#
# COMPACT_ATOMS: atom_id res chain seq x y z
N PHE A 1 -5.33 -8.80 22.37
CA PHE A 1 -5.31 -7.65 21.44
C PHE A 1 -5.09 -6.39 22.26
N THR A 2 -4.04 -5.62 21.97
CA THR A 2 -3.82 -4.28 22.56
C THR A 2 -3.53 -3.30 21.44
N ALA A 3 -3.98 -2.05 21.57
CA ALA A 3 -3.77 -1.03 20.53
C ALA A 3 -2.27 -0.81 20.26
N GLN A 4 -1.43 -0.77 21.30
CA GLN A 4 0.03 -0.63 21.15
C GLN A 4 0.67 -1.79 20.38
N LYS A 5 0.27 -3.04 20.66
CA LYS A 5 0.79 -4.18 19.91
C LYS A 5 0.35 -4.11 18.45
N PHE A 6 -0.92 -3.81 18.21
CA PHE A 6 -1.46 -3.67 16.86
C PHE A 6 -0.73 -2.58 16.06
N LEU A 7 -0.48 -1.39 16.65
CA LEU A 7 0.27 -0.32 15.99
C LEU A 7 1.72 -0.75 15.66
N LYS A 8 2.36 -1.52 16.54
CA LYS A 8 3.69 -2.09 16.29
C LYS A 8 3.65 -3.10 15.13
N ASP A 9 2.64 -3.95 15.09
CA ASP A 9 2.46 -4.91 14.00
C ASP A 9 2.17 -4.16 12.67
N CYS A 10 1.42 -3.05 12.73
CA CYS A 10 1.19 -2.20 11.57
C CYS A 10 2.48 -1.59 11.01
N GLY A 11 3.35 -1.06 11.87
CA GLY A 11 4.59 -0.43 11.44
C GLY A 11 5.67 -1.40 10.97
N ASN A 12 5.71 -2.61 11.52
CA ASN A 12 6.76 -3.57 11.18
C ASN A 12 6.41 -4.47 10.00
N ASP A 13 5.12 -4.67 9.72
CA ASP A 13 4.68 -5.72 8.78
C ASP A 13 3.58 -5.22 7.84
N ILE A 14 2.45 -4.77 8.38
CA ILE A 14 1.25 -4.51 7.56
C ILE A 14 1.47 -3.34 6.60
N ILE A 15 1.85 -2.16 7.11
CA ILE A 15 2.00 -0.94 6.30
C ILE A 15 3.16 -1.09 5.29
N PRO A 16 4.37 -1.55 5.69
CA PRO A 16 5.47 -1.72 4.74
C PRO A 16 5.14 -2.67 3.60
N ASN A 17 4.52 -3.84 3.88
CA ASN A 17 4.17 -4.81 2.84
C ASN A 17 3.18 -4.25 1.83
N ILE A 18 2.12 -3.57 2.30
CA ILE A 18 1.09 -2.99 1.43
C ILE A 18 1.68 -1.86 0.58
N LEU A 19 2.45 -0.94 1.18
CA LEU A 19 3.06 0.17 0.45
C LEU A 19 4.06 -0.31 -0.58
N GLU A 20 4.96 -1.24 -0.23
CA GLU A 20 5.94 -1.79 -1.17
C GLU A 20 5.26 -2.52 -2.33
N ALA A 21 4.24 -3.33 -2.06
CA ALA A 21 3.46 -3.99 -3.11
C ALA A 21 2.78 -2.97 -4.04
N MET A 22 2.23 -1.89 -3.48
CA MET A 22 1.60 -0.84 -4.25
C MET A 22 2.59 -0.11 -5.18
N VAL A 23 3.73 0.35 -4.65
CA VAL A 23 4.67 1.18 -5.42
C VAL A 23 5.47 0.37 -6.44
N ARG A 24 5.66 -0.93 -6.23
CA ARG A 24 6.28 -1.86 -7.20
C ARG A 24 5.28 -2.47 -8.17
N GLY A 25 3.99 -2.30 -7.91
CA GLY A 25 2.91 -2.90 -8.69
C GLY A 25 2.83 -4.41 -8.56
N ASP A 26 3.09 -4.96 -7.38
CA ASP A 26 2.86 -6.36 -7.07
C ASP A 26 1.36 -6.60 -6.82
N LEU A 27 0.69 -7.10 -7.86
CA LEU A 27 -0.75 -7.32 -7.84
C LEU A 27 -1.15 -8.58 -7.06
N GLU A 28 -0.24 -9.54 -6.88
CA GLU A 28 -0.55 -10.76 -6.13
C GLU A 28 -0.59 -10.43 -4.64
N ILE A 29 0.45 -9.76 -4.14
CA ILE A 29 0.50 -9.32 -2.74
C ILE A 29 -0.65 -8.35 -2.46
N LEU A 30 -0.88 -7.34 -3.32
CA LEU A 30 -1.99 -6.40 -3.09
C LEU A 30 -3.36 -7.08 -2.98
N LYS A 31 -3.59 -8.16 -3.73
CA LYS A 31 -4.85 -8.89 -3.70
C LYS A 31 -5.08 -9.59 -2.36
N ASP A 32 -4.03 -10.11 -1.74
CA ASP A 32 -4.11 -10.79 -0.45
C ASP A 32 -4.39 -9.82 0.71
N TRP A 33 -3.94 -8.56 0.59
CA TRP A 33 -4.10 -7.54 1.63
C TRP A 33 -5.34 -6.66 1.48
N CYS A 34 -5.91 -6.54 0.27
CA CYS A 34 -7.00 -5.62 -0.01
C CYS A 34 -8.34 -6.34 -0.20
N TYR A 35 -9.42 -5.73 0.32
CA TYR A 35 -10.77 -6.11 -0.09
C TYR A 35 -10.97 -5.87 -1.59
N GLU A 36 -11.81 -6.70 -2.24
CA GLU A 36 -11.96 -6.75 -3.71
C GLU A 36 -12.20 -5.37 -4.34
N GLY A 37 -13.08 -4.56 -3.75
CA GLY A 37 -13.39 -3.21 -4.24
C GLY A 37 -12.16 -2.30 -4.27
N VAL A 38 -11.37 -2.29 -3.19
CA VAL A 38 -10.14 -1.47 -3.09
C VAL A 38 -9.06 -2.01 -4.03
N PHE A 39 -8.89 -3.33 -4.07
CA PHE A 39 -7.94 -3.98 -4.96
C PHE A 39 -8.17 -3.60 -6.43
N ASN A 40 -9.42 -3.62 -6.90
CA ASN A 40 -9.73 -3.29 -8.30
C ASN A 40 -9.39 -1.84 -8.65
N ILE A 41 -9.59 -0.91 -7.72
CA ILE A 41 -9.21 0.50 -7.88
C ILE A 41 -7.67 0.63 -7.99
N LEU A 42 -6.92 -0.01 -7.10
CA LEU A 42 -5.44 0.06 -7.10
C LEU A 42 -4.83 -0.68 -8.30
N ALA A 43 -5.39 -1.81 -8.69
CA ALA A 43 -4.84 -2.67 -9.74
C ALA A 43 -4.98 -2.07 -11.13
N THR A 44 -5.99 -1.24 -11.37
CA THR A 44 -6.27 -0.65 -12.70
C THR A 44 -5.09 0.16 -13.26
N PRO A 45 -4.57 1.19 -12.57
CA PRO A 45 -3.43 1.97 -13.08
C PRO A 45 -2.15 1.12 -13.19
N ILE A 46 -1.93 0.18 -12.27
CA ILE A 46 -0.76 -0.72 -12.30
C ILE A 46 -0.80 -1.61 -13.55
N LYS A 47 -1.96 -2.20 -13.86
CA LYS A 47 -2.15 -3.04 -15.06
C LYS A 47 -1.93 -2.23 -16.33
N GLN A 48 -2.45 -1.00 -16.40
CA GLN A 48 -2.24 -0.10 -17.54
C GLN A 48 -0.76 0.21 -17.73
N CYS A 49 -0.03 0.55 -16.67
CA CYS A 49 1.42 0.80 -16.74
C CYS A 49 2.16 -0.42 -17.31
N LYS A 50 1.87 -1.62 -16.79
CA LYS A 50 2.48 -2.86 -17.28
C LYS A 50 2.14 -3.16 -18.74
N GLN A 51 0.89 -2.93 -19.16
CA GLN A 51 0.45 -3.12 -20.55
C GLN A 51 1.16 -2.18 -21.53
N LEU A 52 1.44 -0.95 -21.11
CA LEU A 52 2.19 0.03 -21.88
C LEU A 52 3.72 -0.21 -21.87
N GLY A 53 4.18 -1.25 -21.17
CA GLY A 53 5.60 -1.58 -21.07
C GLY A 53 6.38 -0.69 -20.09
N TYR A 54 5.69 0.02 -19.20
CA TYR A 54 6.32 0.78 -18.14
C TYR A 54 6.71 -0.10 -16.95
N ARG A 55 7.85 0.22 -16.34
CA ARG A 55 8.34 -0.38 -15.10
C ARG A 55 8.14 0.59 -13.94
N LEU A 56 7.51 0.12 -12.86
CA LEU A 56 7.41 0.86 -11.61
C LEU A 56 8.69 0.62 -10.79
N ASP A 57 9.47 1.66 -10.57
CA ASP A 57 10.80 1.63 -9.91
C ASP A 57 10.85 2.55 -8.69
N SER A 58 9.67 2.85 -8.14
CA SER A 58 9.48 3.65 -6.95
C SER A 58 10.04 2.96 -5.70
N LYS A 59 10.44 3.74 -4.70
CA LYS A 59 10.98 3.23 -3.42
C LYS A 59 10.38 3.96 -2.24
N ILE A 60 9.99 3.21 -1.22
CA ILE A 60 9.70 3.78 0.10
C ILE A 60 11.02 4.00 0.82
N LEU A 61 11.18 5.18 1.43
CA LEU A 61 12.37 5.56 2.18
C LEU A 61 12.15 5.46 3.68
N ASP A 62 10.99 5.91 4.15
CA ASP A 62 10.67 5.93 5.57
C ASP A 62 9.15 5.87 5.80
N ILE A 63 8.76 5.36 6.97
CA ILE A 63 7.38 5.31 7.47
C ILE A 63 7.38 5.68 8.95
N GLU A 64 6.68 6.76 9.29
CA GLU A 64 6.64 7.31 10.63
C GLU A 64 5.23 7.76 11.04
N ASN A 65 5.09 8.17 12.31
CA ASN A 65 3.86 8.77 12.84
C ASN A 65 2.60 7.90 12.66
N ILE A 66 2.73 6.60 12.92
CA ILE A 66 1.63 5.63 12.82
C ILE A 66 0.70 5.78 14.04
N GLU A 67 -0.55 6.15 13.79
CA GLU A 67 -1.55 6.44 14.81
C GLU A 67 -2.90 5.81 14.49
N LEU A 68 -3.62 5.40 15.53
CA LEU A 68 -5.03 4.97 15.43
C LEU A 68 -5.94 6.19 15.62
N VAL A 69 -6.61 6.61 14.56
CA VAL A 69 -7.43 7.83 14.58
C VAL A 69 -8.91 7.58 14.83
N MET A 70 -9.43 6.41 14.43
CA MET A 70 -10.84 6.09 14.60
C MET A 70 -11.09 4.59 14.62
N GLY A 71 -12.06 4.15 15.42
CA GLY A 71 -12.72 2.86 15.26
C GLY A 71 -14.18 3.08 14.87
N LYS A 72 -14.68 2.38 13.86
CA LYS A 72 -16.08 2.47 13.41
C LYS A 72 -16.64 1.09 13.12
N MET A 73 -17.89 0.85 13.52
CA MET A 73 -18.63 -0.33 13.08
C MET A 73 -19.15 -0.11 11.66
N MET A 74 -18.85 -1.05 10.77
CA MET A 74 -19.40 -1.12 9.41
C MET A 74 -20.14 -2.45 9.23
N ASP A 75 -20.88 -2.59 8.14
CA ASP A 75 -21.64 -3.82 7.84
C ASP A 75 -20.74 -5.05 7.71
N GLN A 76 -19.47 -4.84 7.34
CA GLN A 76 -18.45 -5.87 7.21
C GLN A 76 -17.73 -6.19 8.54
N GLY A 77 -18.04 -5.46 9.63
CA GLY A 77 -17.43 -5.62 10.95
C GLY A 77 -16.78 -4.35 11.52
N PRO A 78 -16.07 -4.45 12.65
CA PRO A 78 -15.32 -3.34 13.23
C PRO A 78 -14.13 -2.95 12.32
N VAL A 79 -14.06 -1.68 11.96
CA VAL A 79 -12.99 -1.10 11.14
C VAL A 79 -12.16 -0.15 11.98
N LEU A 80 -10.83 -0.26 11.86
CA LEU A 80 -9.87 0.65 12.47
C LEU A 80 -9.25 1.51 11.37
N VAL A 81 -9.26 2.83 11.58
CA VAL A 81 -8.65 3.79 10.68
C VAL A 81 -7.32 4.23 11.28
N LEU A 82 -6.26 4.05 10.51
CA LEU A 82 -4.89 4.43 10.86
C LEU A 82 -4.45 5.61 10.00
N THR A 83 -3.60 6.47 10.54
CA THR A 83 -2.84 7.45 9.78
C THR A 83 -1.36 7.21 9.98
N PHE A 84 -0.58 7.47 8.95
CA PHE A 84 0.88 7.41 8.98
C PHE A 84 1.43 8.39 7.94
N GLN A 85 2.72 8.67 8.04
CA GLN A 85 3.46 9.44 7.05
C GLN A 85 4.48 8.53 6.39
N SER A 86 4.64 8.66 5.08
CA SER A 86 5.63 7.89 4.33
C SER A 86 6.43 8.82 3.41
N GLN A 87 7.75 8.69 3.45
CA GLN A 87 8.63 9.31 2.47
C GLN A 87 8.89 8.31 1.34
N GLN A 88 8.75 8.75 0.08
CA GLN A 88 8.93 7.88 -1.08
C GLN A 88 9.49 8.63 -2.28
N ILE A 89 10.26 7.91 -3.10
CA ILE A 89 10.66 8.36 -4.43
C ILE A 89 9.76 7.67 -5.42
N MET A 90 9.02 8.45 -6.20
CA MET A 90 8.17 7.93 -7.26
C MET A 90 8.94 7.93 -8.57
N CYS A 91 9.05 6.76 -9.21
CA CYS A 91 9.74 6.60 -10.48
C CYS A 91 9.02 5.56 -11.34
N VAL A 92 8.68 5.97 -12.55
CA VAL A 92 8.22 5.07 -13.61
C VAL A 92 9.27 5.14 -14.71
N ARG A 93 9.56 4.00 -15.36
CA ARG A 93 10.51 3.95 -16.45
C ARG A 93 9.93 3.29 -17.68
N ASP A 94 10.31 3.76 -18.86
CA ASP A 94 10.01 3.08 -20.12
C ASP A 94 10.92 1.86 -20.35
N GLY A 95 10.67 1.11 -21.43
CA GLY A 95 11.50 -0.03 -21.84
C GLY A 95 12.94 0.32 -22.22
N LYS A 96 13.29 1.60 -22.35
CA LYS A 96 14.64 2.12 -22.59
C LYS A 96 15.31 2.66 -21.31
N ASN A 97 14.67 2.50 -20.15
CA ASN A 97 15.07 3.02 -18.85
C ASN A 97 15.01 4.55 -18.68
N ASN A 98 14.35 5.28 -19.59
CA ASN A 98 14.07 6.69 -19.37
C ASN A 98 13.02 6.84 -18.27
N VAL A 99 13.16 7.89 -17.47
CA VAL A 99 12.17 8.29 -16.44
C VAL A 99 11.08 9.12 -17.10
#